data_AF-A0A258SPZ8-F1
#
_entry.id   AF-A0A258SPZ8-F1
#
_cell.length_a   1.000
_cell.length_b   1.000
_cell.length_c   1.000
_cell.angle_alpha   90.00
_cell.angle_beta   90.00
_cell.angle_gamma   90.00
#
_symmetry.space_group_name_H-M   'P 1'
#
loop_
_entity.id
_entity.type
_entity.pdbx_description
1 polymer ?
#
loop_
_entity_poly.entity_id
_entity_poly.type
_entity_poly.pdbx_seq_one_letter_code
_entity_poly.pdbx_strand_id
1 'polypeptide(L)'
;MASTSFYVVIPARYASTRLPGKPLLDIAGKPMVVHVADKAKQSGASKIVVATDDARIEAVVQGYGYSAVLTRQDHVSGTDRIAEVAIREAWSDDAIVVNVQGDEPLIDPALIVEVAETLANNKEAVMATACHVLHSKADFLNPNIVKVVLDKNGNALYFSRAPIPYPRDAFATNADVPKDMPIYRHIGLYAYRTKFLKQYAQIPAAAI
;
A
#
# COMPACT_ATOMS: atom_id res chain seq x y z
N MET A 1 20.40 14.46 8.49
CA MET A 1 19.01 14.60 8.96
C MET A 1 18.64 13.29 9.65
N ALA A 2 17.96 13.33 10.80
CA ALA A 2 17.57 12.09 11.47
C ALA A 2 16.58 11.34 10.57
N SER A 3 16.86 10.06 10.28
CA SER A 3 15.93 9.20 9.55
C SER A 3 14.60 9.14 10.29
N THR A 4 13.48 9.31 9.57
CA THR A 4 12.14 9.13 10.15
C THR A 4 12.02 7.68 10.65
N SER A 5 11.56 7.49 11.90
CA SER A 5 11.26 6.14 12.42
C SER A 5 9.88 5.71 11.96
N PHE A 6 9.78 4.52 11.36
CA PHE A 6 8.52 3.95 10.89
C PHE A 6 8.54 2.42 11.00
N TYR A 7 7.35 1.84 10.99
CA TYR A 7 7.13 0.39 10.98
C TYR A 7 6.59 -0.04 9.62
N VAL A 8 6.83 -1.29 9.23
CA VAL A 8 6.23 -1.87 8.04
C VAL A 8 5.31 -3.03 8.45
N VAL A 9 4.10 -3.03 7.90
CA VAL A 9 3.19 -4.17 8.00
C VAL A 9 2.88 -4.69 6.60
N ILE A 10 3.06 -6.00 6.42
CA ILE A 10 2.88 -6.70 5.14
C ILE A 10 1.63 -7.58 5.25
N PRO A 11 0.46 -7.17 4.74
CA PRO A 11 -0.71 -8.03 4.71
C PRO A 11 -0.51 -9.17 3.70
N ALA A 12 -0.67 -10.41 4.17
CA ALA A 12 -0.55 -11.62 3.35
C ALA A 12 -1.72 -12.58 3.64
N ARG A 13 -2.67 -12.67 2.71
CA ARG A 13 -3.82 -13.59 2.78
C ARG A 13 -3.56 -14.82 1.93
N TYR A 14 -3.92 -16.00 2.44
CA TYR A 14 -3.82 -17.23 1.66
C TYR A 14 -4.90 -17.29 0.56
N ALA A 15 -6.12 -16.85 0.91
CA ALA A 15 -7.27 -16.86 0.01
C ALA A 15 -7.18 -15.70 -1.00
N SER A 16 -6.69 -16.03 -2.20
CA SER A 16 -6.73 -15.16 -3.37
C SER A 16 -7.49 -15.89 -4.49
N THR A 17 -8.54 -15.26 -5.01
CA THR A 17 -9.41 -15.84 -6.05
C THR A 17 -8.68 -16.01 -7.39
N ARG A 18 -7.76 -15.08 -7.71
CA ARG A 18 -7.02 -15.07 -8.99
C ARG A 18 -5.76 -15.93 -8.96
N LEU A 19 -5.16 -16.12 -7.78
CA LEU A 19 -3.93 -16.88 -7.61
C LEU A 19 -3.88 -17.47 -6.19
N PRO A 20 -4.41 -18.67 -5.97
CA PRO A 20 -4.44 -19.31 -4.66
C PRO A 20 -3.04 -19.50 -4.06
N GLY A 21 -2.88 -19.26 -2.76
CA GLY A 21 -1.60 -19.43 -2.08
C GLY A 21 -0.48 -18.48 -2.54
N LYS A 22 -0.84 -17.40 -3.25
CA LYS A 22 0.10 -16.40 -3.83
C LYS A 22 1.28 -16.03 -2.92
N PRO A 23 1.11 -15.72 -1.61
CA PRO A 23 2.23 -15.33 -0.75
C PRO A 23 3.32 -16.41 -0.60
N LEU A 24 2.96 -17.68 -0.76
CA LEU A 24 3.84 -18.83 -0.60
C LEU A 24 4.47 -19.33 -1.90
N LEU A 25 4.09 -18.76 -3.05
CA LEU A 25 4.66 -19.16 -4.32
C LEU A 25 6.16 -18.88 -4.36
N ASP A 26 6.90 -19.86 -4.86
CA ASP A 26 8.35 -19.74 -5.02
C ASP A 26 8.69 -18.73 -6.11
N ILE A 27 9.60 -17.82 -5.78
CA ILE A 27 10.27 -16.92 -6.71
C ILE A 27 11.76 -17.11 -6.48
N ALA A 28 12.44 -17.79 -7.39
CA ALA A 28 13.89 -18.02 -7.32
C ALA A 28 14.36 -18.63 -5.97
N GLY A 29 13.65 -19.65 -5.46
CA GLY A 29 14.03 -20.39 -4.26
C GLY A 29 13.59 -19.76 -2.93
N LYS A 30 12.74 -18.73 -2.98
CA LYS A 30 12.20 -18.07 -1.79
C LYS A 30 10.73 -17.68 -2.00
N PRO A 31 9.86 -17.83 -0.98
CA PRO A 31 8.45 -17.46 -1.08
C PRO A 31 8.25 -15.96 -1.34
N MET A 32 7.25 -15.61 -2.16
CA MET A 32 6.92 -14.22 -2.54
C MET A 32 6.89 -13.25 -1.36
N VAL A 33 6.18 -13.60 -0.27
CA VAL A 33 6.07 -12.73 0.92
C VAL A 33 7.41 -12.46 1.61
N VAL A 34 8.36 -13.38 1.50
CA VAL A 34 9.69 -13.24 2.09
C VAL A 34 10.54 -12.28 1.26
N HIS A 35 10.38 -12.26 -0.07
CA HIS A 35 10.99 -11.21 -0.91
C HIS A 35 10.49 -9.82 -0.53
N VAL A 36 9.19 -9.67 -0.27
CA VAL A 36 8.63 -8.40 0.21
C VAL A 36 9.23 -8.00 1.55
N ALA A 37 9.37 -8.95 2.49
CA ALA A 37 10.01 -8.70 3.78
C ALA A 37 11.50 -8.30 3.63
N ASP A 38 12.24 -8.91 2.71
CA ASP A 38 13.62 -8.53 2.39
C ASP A 38 13.70 -7.10 1.86
N LYS A 39 12.79 -6.70 0.97
CA LYS A 39 12.71 -5.32 0.46
C LYS A 39 12.33 -4.32 1.54
N ALA A 40 11.37 -4.64 2.40
CA ALA A 40 11.02 -3.83 3.56
C ALA A 40 12.20 -3.68 4.54
N LYS A 41 13.02 -4.73 4.70
CA LYS A 41 14.24 -4.65 5.54
C LYS A 41 15.27 -3.68 4.98
N GLN A 42 15.42 -3.62 3.66
CA GLN A 42 16.31 -2.69 3.00
C GLN A 42 15.87 -1.22 3.16
N SER A 43 14.61 -0.96 3.49
CA SER A 43 14.12 0.41 3.72
C SER A 43 14.54 0.99 5.07
N GLY A 44 15.15 0.19 5.96
CA GLY A 44 15.53 0.62 7.31
C GLY A 44 14.36 0.72 8.30
N ALA A 45 13.24 0.04 8.02
CA ALA A 45 12.09 0.02 8.93
C ALA A 45 12.48 -0.49 10.33
N SER A 46 11.98 0.17 11.38
CA SER A 46 12.28 -0.15 12.79
C SER A 46 11.77 -1.53 13.18
N LYS A 47 10.66 -1.97 12.59
CA LYS A 47 10.10 -3.31 12.72
C LYS A 47 9.29 -3.65 11.48
N ILE A 48 9.34 -4.92 11.08
CA ILE A 48 8.59 -5.47 9.94
C ILE A 48 7.75 -6.62 10.47
N VAL A 49 6.44 -6.56 10.21
CA VAL A 49 5.49 -7.58 10.65
C VAL A 49 4.67 -8.06 9.46
N VAL A 50 4.71 -9.35 9.17
CA VAL A 50 3.76 -9.96 8.22
C VAL A 50 2.45 -10.25 8.94
N ALA A 51 1.37 -9.65 8.45
CA ALA A 51 0.02 -9.83 9.00
C ALA A 51 -0.74 -10.85 8.16
N THR A 52 -0.94 -12.05 8.69
CA THR A 52 -1.57 -13.15 7.96
C THR A 52 -2.74 -13.74 8.73
N ASP A 53 -3.60 -14.49 8.06
CA ASP A 53 -4.72 -15.24 8.63
C ASP A 53 -4.52 -16.76 8.50
N ASP A 54 -3.33 -17.17 8.06
CA ASP A 54 -2.99 -18.55 7.74
C ASP A 54 -1.69 -18.96 8.43
N ALA A 55 -1.78 -20.01 9.25
CA ALA A 55 -0.64 -20.53 10.02
C ALA A 55 0.52 -21.03 9.14
N ARG A 56 0.26 -21.42 7.88
CA ARG A 56 1.33 -21.83 6.95
C ARG A 56 2.18 -20.65 6.52
N ILE A 57 1.54 -19.49 6.27
CA ILE A 57 2.27 -18.25 5.96
C ILE A 57 3.07 -17.81 7.18
N GLU A 58 2.47 -17.82 8.36
CA GLU A 58 3.15 -17.48 9.61
C GLU A 58 4.40 -18.34 9.82
N ALA A 59 4.27 -19.66 9.75
CA ALA A 59 5.38 -20.59 9.97
C ALA A 59 6.52 -20.39 8.96
N VAL A 60 6.19 -20.19 7.67
CA VAL A 60 7.20 -19.92 6.64
C VAL A 60 7.94 -18.61 6.93
N VAL A 61 7.22 -17.52 7.19
CA VAL A 61 7.83 -16.21 7.44
C VAL A 61 8.73 -16.25 8.68
N GLN A 62 8.28 -16.88 9.76
CA GLN A 62 9.09 -17.07 10.98
C GLN A 62 10.32 -17.95 10.72
N GLY A 63 10.21 -18.97 9.88
CA GLY A 63 11.34 -19.80 9.45
C GLY A 63 12.44 -19.02 8.70
N TYR A 64 12.09 -17.91 8.06
CA TYR A 64 13.05 -16.98 7.45
C TYR A 64 13.52 -15.86 8.39
N GLY A 65 13.14 -15.90 9.68
CA GLY A 65 13.58 -14.96 10.70
C GLY A 65 12.83 -13.63 10.73
N TYR A 66 11.66 -13.55 10.08
CA TYR A 66 10.79 -12.37 10.11
C TYR A 66 9.65 -12.53 11.12
N SER A 67 9.18 -11.43 11.69
CA SER A 67 7.99 -11.45 12.54
C SER A 67 6.74 -11.66 11.69
N ALA A 68 5.88 -12.58 12.12
CA ALA A 68 4.55 -12.78 11.56
C ALA A 68 3.54 -12.89 12.70
N VAL A 69 2.32 -12.39 12.46
CA VAL A 69 1.22 -12.45 13.41
C VAL A 69 -0.06 -12.93 12.72
N LEU A 70 -0.75 -13.85 13.38
CA LEU A 70 -2.11 -14.24 13.01
C LEU A 70 -3.11 -13.14 13.37
N THR A 71 -3.69 -12.54 12.33
CA THR A 71 -4.79 -11.57 12.34
C THR A 71 -6.12 -12.28 12.05
N ARG A 72 -7.23 -11.61 12.37
CA ARG A 72 -8.56 -12.19 12.15
C ARG A 72 -8.84 -12.45 10.67
N GLN A 73 -9.63 -13.49 10.40
CA GLN A 73 -10.02 -13.90 9.05
C GLN A 73 -11.13 -13.03 8.45
N ASP A 74 -11.92 -12.36 9.30
CA ASP A 74 -13.11 -11.59 8.94
C ASP A 74 -12.83 -10.12 8.57
N HIS A 75 -11.56 -9.73 8.45
CA HIS A 75 -11.19 -8.39 8.02
C HIS A 75 -11.65 -8.11 6.59
N VAL A 76 -12.46 -7.06 6.43
CA VAL A 76 -12.98 -6.63 5.12
C VAL A 76 -11.86 -6.06 4.25
N SER A 77 -10.96 -5.25 4.82
CA SER A 77 -9.89 -4.59 4.08
C SER A 77 -8.48 -4.96 4.56
N GLY A 78 -7.47 -4.59 3.76
CA GLY A 78 -6.07 -4.64 4.18
C GLY A 78 -5.76 -3.65 5.31
N THR A 79 -6.45 -2.51 5.35
CA THR A 79 -6.26 -1.47 6.37
C THR A 79 -6.70 -1.94 7.75
N ASP A 80 -7.83 -2.66 7.86
CA ASP A 80 -8.33 -3.19 9.14
C ASP A 80 -7.33 -4.19 9.75
N ARG A 81 -6.70 -4.98 8.89
CA ARG A 81 -5.66 -5.94 9.29
C ARG A 81 -4.44 -5.24 9.88
N ILE A 82 -4.03 -4.12 9.29
CA ILE A 82 -2.86 -3.35 9.75
C ILE A 82 -3.19 -2.60 11.04
N ALA A 83 -4.42 -2.11 11.19
CA ALA A 83 -4.91 -1.54 12.44
C ALA A 83 -4.85 -2.55 13.59
N GLU A 84 -5.26 -3.80 13.36
CA GLU A 84 -5.12 -4.88 14.36
C GLU A 84 -3.67 -5.07 14.80
N VAL A 85 -2.72 -5.12 13.85
CA VAL A 85 -1.30 -5.26 14.18
C VAL A 85 -0.80 -4.07 15.01
N ALA A 86 -1.12 -2.85 14.59
CA ALA A 86 -0.68 -1.65 15.31
C ALA A 86 -1.23 -1.59 16.76
N ILE A 87 -2.46 -2.08 16.98
CA ILE A 87 -3.06 -2.20 18.32
C ILE A 87 -2.34 -3.26 19.15
N ARG A 88 -2.10 -4.45 18.60
CA ARG A 88 -1.42 -5.56 19.30
C ARG A 88 0.02 -5.23 19.68
N GLU A 89 0.71 -4.51 18.80
CA GLU A 89 2.08 -4.04 19.00
C GLU A 89 2.19 -2.84 19.95
N ALA A 90 1.04 -2.31 20.42
CA ALA A 90 0.95 -1.15 21.30
C ALA A 90 1.72 0.08 20.77
N TRP A 91 1.74 0.26 19.45
CA TRP A 91 2.39 1.43 18.84
C TRP A 91 1.66 2.73 19.23
N SER A 92 2.46 3.76 19.48
CA SER A 92 1.96 5.09 19.84
C SER A 92 1.12 5.67 18.71
N ASP A 93 0.19 6.55 19.05
CA ASP A 93 -0.71 7.19 18.09
C ASP A 93 0.02 7.98 16.99
N ASP A 94 1.20 8.52 17.32
CA ASP A 94 2.04 9.28 16.40
C ASP A 94 2.95 8.40 15.52
N ALA A 95 3.03 7.09 15.79
CA ALA A 95 3.86 6.18 15.01
C ALA A 95 3.37 6.08 13.56
N ILE A 96 4.32 6.05 12.63
CA ILE A 96 4.08 5.86 11.21
C ILE A 96 4.17 4.37 10.87
N VAL A 97 3.13 3.86 10.21
CA VAL A 97 3.05 2.49 9.72
C VAL A 97 2.91 2.51 8.21
N VAL A 98 3.83 1.86 7.51
CA VAL A 98 3.79 1.68 6.06
C VAL A 98 3.20 0.32 5.71
N ASN A 99 2.11 0.34 4.94
CA ASN A 99 1.43 -0.80 4.36
C ASN A 99 2.11 -1.20 3.04
N VAL A 100 2.94 -2.24 3.07
CA VAL A 100 3.58 -2.79 1.88
C VAL A 100 2.83 -4.06 1.46
N GLN A 101 2.22 -4.07 0.27
CA GLN A 101 1.44 -5.23 -0.16
C GLN A 101 2.30 -6.50 -0.24
N GLY A 102 1.78 -7.62 0.29
CA GLY A 102 2.49 -8.91 0.30
C GLY A 102 2.71 -9.54 -1.07
N ASP A 103 2.27 -8.88 -2.14
CA ASP A 103 2.42 -9.31 -3.52
C ASP A 103 3.23 -8.37 -4.41
N GLU A 104 4.01 -7.46 -3.80
CA GLU A 104 4.94 -6.55 -4.49
C GLU A 104 6.41 -6.94 -4.19
N PRO A 105 6.89 -8.12 -4.63
CA PRO A 105 8.24 -8.63 -4.28
C PRO A 105 9.39 -7.77 -4.82
N LEU A 106 9.10 -6.86 -5.75
CA LEU A 106 10.06 -5.95 -6.38
C LEU A 106 9.88 -4.50 -5.94
N ILE A 107 9.12 -4.24 -4.86
CA ILE A 107 8.94 -2.89 -4.32
C ILE A 107 10.30 -2.24 -4.06
N ASP A 108 10.45 -0.99 -4.50
CA ASP A 108 11.66 -0.21 -4.26
C ASP A 108 11.70 0.20 -2.78
N PRO A 109 12.75 -0.19 -2.02
CA PRO A 109 12.91 0.24 -0.64
C PRO A 109 12.94 1.76 -0.49
N ALA A 110 13.44 2.51 -1.47
CA ALA A 110 13.44 3.97 -1.45
C ALA A 110 12.02 4.54 -1.43
N LEU A 111 11.09 3.93 -2.18
CA LEU A 111 9.70 4.38 -2.22
C LEU A 111 8.99 4.17 -0.86
N ILE A 112 9.34 3.10 -0.13
CA ILE A 112 8.84 2.87 1.24
C ILE A 112 9.27 4.02 2.16
N VAL A 113 10.54 4.44 2.07
CA VAL A 113 11.09 5.56 2.83
C VAL A 113 10.40 6.87 2.43
N GLU A 114 10.29 7.16 1.13
CA GLU A 114 9.69 8.39 0.62
C GLU A 114 8.25 8.58 1.10
N VAL A 115 7.42 7.53 1.10
CA VAL A 115 6.04 7.64 1.57
C VAL A 115 5.97 7.85 3.09
N ALA A 116 6.87 7.23 3.87
CA ALA A 116 6.97 7.46 5.30
C ALA A 116 7.40 8.91 5.62
N GLU A 117 8.42 9.41 4.92
CA GLU A 117 8.93 10.77 5.09
C GLU A 117 7.91 11.83 4.63
N THR A 118 7.18 11.56 3.54
CA THR A 118 6.10 12.42 3.08
C THR A 118 5.06 12.63 4.17
N LEU A 119 4.65 11.56 4.87
CA LEU A 119 3.73 11.68 6.00
C LEU A 119 4.36 12.35 7.22
N ALA A 120 5.63 12.05 7.53
CA ALA A 120 6.32 12.66 8.66
C ALA A 120 6.45 14.19 8.51
N ASN A 121 6.68 14.65 7.29
CA ASN A 121 6.85 16.07 6.96
C ASN A 121 5.52 16.84 6.85
N ASN A 122 4.38 16.14 6.78
CA ASN A 122 3.05 16.76 6.74
C ASN A 122 2.27 16.48 8.04
N LYS A 123 2.22 17.47 8.93
CA LYS A 123 1.56 17.35 10.25
C LYS A 123 0.04 17.29 10.18
N GLU A 124 -0.56 17.85 9.13
CA GLU A 124 -2.01 17.87 8.91
C GLU A 124 -2.50 16.55 8.31
N ALA A 125 -1.66 15.89 7.51
CA ALA A 125 -2.00 14.62 6.89
C ALA A 125 -2.02 13.48 7.91
N VAL A 126 -3.03 12.61 7.77
CA VAL A 126 -3.19 11.38 8.54
C VAL A 126 -2.65 10.14 7.80
N MET A 127 -2.48 10.26 6.48
CA MET A 127 -1.96 9.22 5.60
C MET A 127 -1.24 9.83 4.40
N ALA A 128 -0.33 9.07 3.80
CA ALA A 128 0.34 9.39 2.54
C ALA A 128 0.35 8.15 1.62
N THR A 129 0.48 8.37 0.32
CA THR A 129 0.58 7.33 -0.72
C THR A 129 1.47 7.81 -1.85
N ALA A 130 1.77 6.93 -2.80
CA ALA A 130 2.55 7.24 -3.99
C ALA A 130 1.72 7.14 -5.28
N CYS A 131 2.17 7.88 -6.29
CA CYS A 131 1.68 7.75 -7.66
C CYS A 131 2.81 8.05 -8.65
N HIS A 132 2.63 7.63 -9.89
CA HIS A 132 3.55 7.98 -10.98
C HIS A 132 2.78 8.41 -12.22
N VAL A 133 3.43 9.16 -13.11
CA VAL A 133 2.82 9.61 -14.36
C VAL A 133 2.46 8.39 -15.21
N LEU A 134 1.29 8.46 -15.83
CA LEU A 134 0.81 7.46 -16.78
C LEU A 134 0.99 8.02 -18.20
N HIS A 135 1.50 7.22 -19.13
CA HIS A 135 1.82 7.70 -20.50
C HIS A 135 0.96 7.08 -21.61
N SER A 136 0.27 5.97 -21.32
CA SER A 136 -0.49 5.19 -22.30
C SER A 136 -1.99 5.42 -22.18
N LYS A 137 -2.67 5.73 -23.30
CA LYS A 137 -4.14 5.76 -23.34
C LYS A 137 -4.76 4.43 -22.92
N ALA A 138 -4.15 3.30 -23.27
CA ALA A 138 -4.64 1.98 -22.88
C ALA A 138 -4.61 1.80 -21.36
N ASP A 139 -3.52 2.19 -20.71
CA ASP A 139 -3.41 2.13 -19.24
C ASP A 139 -4.37 3.12 -18.56
N PHE A 140 -4.56 4.30 -19.15
CA PHE A 140 -5.46 5.31 -18.63
C PHE A 140 -6.91 4.81 -18.58
N LEU A 141 -7.33 4.12 -19.64
CA LEU A 141 -8.66 3.51 -19.78
C LEU A 141 -8.82 2.19 -19.00
N ASN A 142 -7.74 1.56 -18.56
CA ASN A 142 -7.79 0.28 -17.86
C ASN A 142 -8.39 0.43 -16.45
N PRO A 143 -9.53 -0.21 -16.12
CA PRO A 143 -10.16 -0.10 -14.80
C PRO A 143 -9.38 -0.84 -13.69
N ASN A 144 -8.42 -1.69 -14.04
CA ASN A 144 -7.52 -2.31 -13.08
C ASN A 144 -6.43 -1.34 -12.60
N ILE A 145 -6.22 -0.24 -13.33
CA ILE A 145 -5.30 0.84 -12.95
C ILE A 145 -6.11 1.94 -12.29
N VAL A 146 -5.86 2.18 -11.01
CA VAL A 146 -6.48 3.28 -10.26
C VAL A 146 -5.79 4.58 -10.63
N LYS A 147 -6.58 5.58 -11.01
CA LYS A 147 -6.12 6.94 -11.28
C LYS A 147 -6.29 7.80 -10.03
N VAL A 148 -5.43 8.79 -9.89
CA VAL A 148 -5.53 9.81 -8.84
C VAL A 148 -5.42 11.20 -9.44
N VAL A 149 -6.23 12.13 -8.93
CA VAL A 149 -6.14 13.56 -9.22
C VAL A 149 -5.65 14.28 -7.98
N LEU A 150 -4.73 15.24 -8.16
CA LEU A 150 -4.03 15.94 -7.08
C LEU A 150 -4.42 17.43 -7.08
N ASP A 151 -4.37 18.05 -5.91
CA ASP A 151 -4.37 19.50 -5.77
C ASP A 151 -2.96 20.09 -6.06
N LYS A 152 -2.84 21.42 -6.01
CA LYS A 152 -1.57 22.11 -6.25
C LYS A 152 -0.46 21.81 -5.23
N ASN A 153 -0.81 21.26 -4.07
CA ASN A 153 0.10 20.90 -2.99
C ASN A 153 0.43 19.40 -3.00
N GLY A 154 -0.08 18.63 -3.97
CA GLY A 154 0.12 17.19 -4.06
C GLY A 154 -0.83 16.35 -3.20
N ASN A 155 -1.85 16.95 -2.57
CA ASN A 155 -2.85 16.17 -1.85
C ASN A 155 -3.80 15.49 -2.85
N ALA A 156 -4.13 14.23 -2.59
CA ALA A 156 -5.11 13.53 -3.40
C ALA A 156 -6.51 14.13 -3.20
N LEU A 157 -7.12 14.58 -4.30
CA LEU A 157 -8.52 15.02 -4.32
C LEU A 157 -9.46 13.83 -4.46
N TYR A 158 -9.14 12.88 -5.34
CA TYR A 158 -9.97 11.72 -5.60
C TYR A 158 -9.21 10.57 -6.26
N PHE A 159 -9.60 9.34 -5.93
CA PHE A 159 -9.13 8.11 -6.56
C PHE A 159 -10.27 7.48 -7.36
N SER A 160 -10.01 7.02 -8.58
CA SER A 160 -11.04 6.37 -9.38
C SER A 160 -10.49 5.32 -10.34
N ARG A 161 -11.31 4.33 -10.64
CA ARG A 161 -11.07 3.42 -11.79
C ARG A 161 -11.48 4.06 -13.12
N ALA A 162 -12.30 5.11 -13.09
CA ALA A 162 -12.63 5.90 -14.26
C ALA A 162 -11.43 6.73 -14.76
N PRO A 163 -11.37 7.07 -16.06
CA PRO A 163 -10.33 7.94 -16.60
C PRO A 163 -10.49 9.38 -16.08
N ILE A 164 -9.65 9.76 -15.11
CA ILE A 164 -9.62 11.10 -14.52
C ILE A 164 -8.19 11.67 -14.52
N PRO A 165 -7.99 12.99 -14.77
CA PRO A 165 -9.02 13.94 -15.20
C PRO A 165 -9.53 13.66 -16.63
N TYR A 166 -10.77 14.02 -16.94
CA TYR A 166 -11.39 13.69 -18.24
C TYR A 166 -10.83 14.58 -19.38
N PRO A 167 -10.17 14.03 -20.41
CA PRO A 167 -9.59 14.80 -21.52
C PRO A 167 -10.67 15.15 -22.57
N ARG A 168 -11.47 16.18 -22.29
CA ARG A 168 -12.65 16.56 -23.11
C ARG A 168 -12.38 16.57 -24.62
N ASP A 169 -11.38 17.34 -25.06
CA ASP A 169 -11.15 17.59 -26.49
C ASP A 169 -10.51 16.38 -27.19
N ALA A 170 -9.58 15.70 -26.51
CA ALA A 170 -8.95 14.49 -27.02
C ALA A 170 -9.97 13.33 -27.14
N PHE A 171 -10.85 13.14 -26.16
CA PHE A 171 -11.86 12.08 -26.23
C PHE A 171 -12.99 12.40 -27.20
N ALA A 172 -13.33 13.68 -27.42
CA ALA A 172 -14.31 14.08 -28.44
C ALA A 172 -13.89 13.65 -29.85
N THR A 173 -12.60 13.53 -30.12
CA THR A 173 -12.02 13.15 -31.42
C THR A 173 -11.42 11.74 -31.42
N ASN A 174 -11.57 10.99 -30.33
CA ASN A 174 -10.90 9.71 -30.07
C ASN A 174 -9.35 9.76 -30.20
N ALA A 175 -8.75 10.94 -30.03
CA ALA A 175 -7.30 11.12 -30.04
C ALA A 175 -6.64 10.49 -28.80
N ASP A 176 -5.31 10.46 -28.80
CA ASP A 176 -4.52 10.08 -27.63
C ASP A 176 -4.61 11.12 -26.50
N VAL A 177 -4.31 10.69 -25.28
CA VAL A 177 -4.26 11.60 -24.14
C VAL A 177 -3.09 12.57 -24.33
N PRO A 178 -3.27 13.89 -24.11
CA PRO A 178 -2.18 14.85 -24.27
C PRO A 178 -0.99 14.49 -23.37
N LYS A 179 0.23 14.60 -23.92
CA LYS A 179 1.46 14.23 -23.21
C LYS A 179 1.67 15.01 -21.92
N ASP A 180 1.23 16.27 -21.90
CA ASP A 180 1.41 17.19 -20.78
C ASP A 180 0.24 17.15 -19.79
N MET A 181 -0.73 16.26 -20.00
CA MET A 181 -1.86 16.12 -19.10
C MET A 181 -1.44 15.41 -17.81
N PRO A 182 -1.77 15.95 -16.62
CA PRO A 182 -1.39 15.35 -15.35
C PRO A 182 -2.27 14.13 -15.03
N ILE A 183 -1.97 13.01 -15.66
CA ILE A 183 -2.58 11.70 -15.39
C ILE A 183 -1.64 10.86 -14.54
N TYR A 184 -2.15 10.36 -13.42
CA TYR A 184 -1.34 9.62 -12.46
C TYR A 184 -1.94 8.24 -12.19
N ARG A 185 -1.08 7.23 -12.20
CA ARG A 185 -1.37 5.90 -11.66
C ARG A 185 -1.08 5.90 -10.17
N HIS A 186 -2.07 5.55 -9.37
CA HIS A 186 -1.88 5.30 -7.94
C HIS A 186 -1.13 3.98 -7.71
N ILE A 187 -0.23 3.99 -6.72
CA ILE A 187 0.51 2.81 -6.24
C ILE A 187 -0.09 2.40 -4.90
N GLY A 188 -0.40 1.11 -4.71
CA GLY A 188 -1.01 0.58 -3.49
C GLY A 188 -0.12 0.53 -2.25
N LEU A 189 0.73 1.54 -2.05
CA LEU A 189 1.65 1.71 -0.93
C LEU A 189 1.18 2.90 -0.10
N TYR A 190 0.98 2.70 1.20
CA TYR A 190 0.46 3.75 2.08
C TYR A 190 1.27 3.87 3.35
N ALA A 191 1.53 5.09 3.81
CA ALA A 191 1.90 5.37 5.19
C ALA A 191 0.68 5.90 5.94
N TYR A 192 0.51 5.48 7.19
CA TYR A 192 -0.56 5.94 8.07
C TYR A 192 0.00 6.35 9.42
N ARG A 193 -0.63 7.35 10.05
CA ARG A 193 -0.48 7.53 11.49
C ARG A 193 -1.29 6.46 12.20
N THR A 194 -0.71 5.85 13.23
CA THR A 194 -1.36 4.79 14.00
C THR A 194 -2.69 5.23 14.61
N LYS A 195 -2.79 6.50 15.04
CA LYS A 195 -4.06 7.12 15.47
C LYS A 195 -5.16 6.97 14.43
N PHE A 196 -4.84 7.27 13.18
CA PHE A 196 -5.81 7.19 12.09
C PHE A 196 -6.18 5.76 11.73
N LEU A 197 -5.23 4.81 11.77
CA LEU A 197 -5.55 3.39 11.58
C LEU A 197 -6.59 2.89 12.59
N LYS A 198 -6.42 3.24 13.87
CA LYS A 198 -7.36 2.89 14.95
C LYS A 198 -8.76 3.48 14.71
N GLN A 199 -8.82 4.72 14.23
CA GLN A 199 -10.08 5.39 13.89
C GLN A 199 -10.74 4.81 12.64
N TYR A 200 -9.95 4.57 11.59
CA TYR A 200 -10.42 4.09 10.29
C TYR A 200 -11.17 2.76 10.42
N ALA A 201 -10.66 1.83 11.24
CA ALA A 201 -11.30 0.54 11.51
C ALA A 201 -12.70 0.65 12.18
N GLN A 202 -13.08 1.83 12.66
CA GLN A 202 -14.39 2.11 13.27
C GLN A 202 -15.33 2.88 12.34
N ILE A 203 -14.83 3.36 11.19
CA ILE A 203 -15.64 4.11 10.23
C ILE A 203 -16.57 3.13 9.50
N PRO A 204 -17.89 3.37 9.48
CA PRO A 204 -18.82 2.56 8.70
C PRO A 204 -18.44 2.55 7.23
N ALA A 205 -18.75 1.45 6.53
CA ALA A 205 -18.62 1.40 5.09
C ALA A 205 -19.38 2.56 4.44
N ALA A 206 -18.78 3.17 3.43
CA ALA A 206 -19.46 4.18 2.63
C ALA A 206 -20.68 3.56 1.93
N ALA A 207 -21.72 4.36 1.72
CA ALA A 207 -22.96 3.92 1.08
C ALA A 207 -22.82 3.59 -0.43
N ILE A 208 -21.62 3.79 -0.99
CA ILE A 208 -21.26 3.60 -2.41
C ILE A 208 -20.03 2.70 -2.53
#